data_AF-A0A819YIM8-F1
#
_entry.id   AF-A0A819YIM8-F1
#
_cell.length_a   1.000
_cell.length_b   1.000
_cell.length_c   1.000
_cell.angle_alpha   90.00
_cell.angle_beta   90.00
_cell.angle_gamma   90.00
#
_symmetry.space_group_name_H-M   'P 1'
#
loop_
_entity.id
_entity.type
_entity.pdbx_description
1 polymer ?
#
loop_
_entity_poly.entity_id
_entity_poly.type
_entity_poly.pdbx_seq_one_letter_code
_entity_poly.pdbx_strand_id
1 'polypeptide(L)'
;MDFINSTPTSEIIFLISSSLCALEILPMIKDLRQLDSAFIYSIEHEPKIHEKVFDKYSKIIGIFYQLEDLFQSIRDNIDLVIKQIETFKFYEKHQKSTRELSKEFGSFLWLRLFKDIVLQLPHDEQAKQEMIDKLKEYYCNNNKQLKLIENFNQEYKSEDALCWYTGHPFLYKILNRALRTEDTELLYKFRYFISDLSKNLFREYEVLKDSLDTTLTFYRGVKVSKEEAYKLECNVGQLISTNRYLSTSFSKNVAVAFVSESTDEYERILFEIECDLRKIVSIILASIAHYSKHRFEDEVLFDLDAAFEILSVSKDVSLNALVVKMKATDEGSTLA
;
A
#
# COMPACT_ATOMS: atom_id res chain seq x y z
N MET A 1 6.27 -28.39 -12.40
CA MET A 1 5.19 -27.83 -13.24
C MET A 1 3.81 -28.17 -12.69
N ASP A 2 3.56 -29.43 -12.33
CA ASP A 2 2.26 -29.87 -11.78
C ASP A 2 1.80 -29.07 -10.56
N PHE A 3 2.73 -28.75 -9.62
CA PHE A 3 2.43 -27.89 -8.48
C PHE A 3 1.89 -26.52 -8.91
N ILE A 4 2.61 -25.81 -9.79
CA ILE A 4 2.24 -24.48 -10.27
C ILE A 4 0.87 -24.54 -10.99
N ASN A 5 0.67 -25.55 -11.85
CA ASN A 5 -0.59 -25.71 -12.58
C ASN A 5 -1.77 -26.11 -11.69
N SER A 6 -1.51 -26.74 -10.53
CA SER A 6 -2.51 -27.13 -9.54
C SER A 6 -2.85 -26.02 -8.54
N THR A 7 -1.98 -25.02 -8.41
CA THR A 7 -2.20 -23.86 -7.55
C THR A 7 -3.33 -23.00 -8.14
N PRO A 8 -4.26 -22.46 -7.34
CA PRO A 8 -5.28 -21.54 -7.81
C PRO A 8 -4.67 -20.24 -8.38
N THR A 9 -5.30 -19.63 -9.39
CA THR A 9 -4.84 -18.36 -9.98
C THR A 9 -4.88 -17.15 -9.04
N SER A 10 -5.53 -17.29 -7.87
CA SER A 10 -5.57 -16.30 -6.80
C SER A 10 -4.32 -16.28 -5.91
N GLU A 11 -3.48 -17.31 -5.97
CA GLU A 11 -2.23 -17.39 -5.23
C GLU A 11 -1.06 -16.82 -6.03
N ILE A 12 -0.09 -16.23 -5.32
CA ILE A 12 1.13 -15.70 -5.93
C ILE A 12 2.29 -16.63 -5.59
N ILE A 13 3.09 -16.92 -6.61
CA ILE A 13 4.23 -17.82 -6.56
C ILE A 13 5.50 -16.98 -6.74
N PHE A 14 6.43 -17.20 -5.82
CA PHE A 14 7.82 -16.76 -5.94
C PHE A 14 8.67 -17.97 -6.28
N LEU A 15 9.47 -17.89 -7.35
CA LEU A 15 10.39 -18.96 -7.73
C LEU A 15 11.80 -18.66 -7.27
N ILE A 16 12.44 -19.63 -6.63
CA ILE A 16 13.87 -19.60 -6.35
C ILE A 16 14.50 -20.76 -7.13
N SER A 17 15.48 -20.48 -7.97
CA SER A 17 16.13 -21.50 -8.81
C SER A 17 17.63 -21.29 -8.87
N SER A 18 18.38 -22.37 -9.10
CA SER A 18 19.78 -22.24 -9.48
C SER A 18 19.90 -21.75 -10.92
N SER A 19 21.00 -21.07 -11.26
CA SER A 19 21.30 -20.63 -12.64
C SER A 19 21.22 -21.76 -13.67
N LEU A 20 21.70 -22.97 -13.33
CA LEU A 20 21.61 -24.15 -14.19
C LEU A 20 20.17 -24.54 -14.51
N CYS A 21 19.31 -24.62 -13.49
CA CYS A 21 17.91 -25.05 -13.66
C CYS A 21 17.03 -23.94 -14.26
N ALA A 22 17.38 -22.67 -14.01
CA ALA A 22 16.61 -21.53 -14.47
C ALA A 22 16.49 -21.48 -16.00
N LEU A 23 17.56 -21.80 -16.73
CA LEU A 23 17.56 -21.79 -18.20
C LEU A 23 16.52 -22.75 -18.80
N GLU A 24 16.30 -23.89 -18.15
CA GLU A 24 15.35 -24.89 -18.63
C GLU A 24 13.90 -24.52 -18.28
N ILE A 25 13.70 -23.95 -17.09
CA ILE A 25 12.35 -23.72 -16.53
C ILE A 25 11.76 -22.39 -17.00
N LEU A 26 12.57 -21.32 -17.14
CA LEU A 26 12.11 -19.97 -17.46
C LEU A 26 11.29 -19.86 -18.76
N PRO A 27 11.66 -20.51 -19.89
CA PRO A 27 10.83 -20.51 -21.09
C PRO A 27 9.43 -21.07 -20.86
N MET A 28 9.27 -22.00 -19.90
CA MET A 28 8.00 -22.67 -19.61
C MET A 28 7.09 -21.87 -18.68
N ILE A 29 7.65 -20.97 -17.88
CA ILE A 29 6.93 -20.27 -16.81
C ILE A 29 6.77 -18.77 -17.04
N LYS A 30 7.46 -18.20 -18.04
CA LYS A 30 7.46 -16.75 -18.31
C LYS A 30 6.05 -16.16 -18.44
N ASP A 31 5.11 -16.92 -19.02
CA ASP A 31 3.75 -16.46 -19.30
C ASP A 31 2.75 -16.84 -18.19
N LEU A 32 3.20 -17.53 -17.13
CA LEU A 32 2.31 -17.95 -16.04
C LEU A 32 1.90 -16.77 -15.17
N ARG A 33 0.60 -16.53 -15.07
CA ARG A 33 0.02 -15.40 -14.30
C ARG A 33 0.31 -15.47 -12.80
N GLN A 34 0.41 -16.66 -12.25
CA GLN A 34 0.65 -16.88 -10.81
C GLN A 34 2.09 -16.60 -10.40
N LEU A 35 3.04 -16.68 -11.34
CA LEU A 35 4.42 -16.35 -11.09
C LEU A 35 4.56 -14.83 -11.08
N ASP A 36 4.85 -14.28 -9.91
CA ASP A 36 5.12 -12.86 -9.73
C ASP A 36 6.60 -12.59 -9.98
N SER A 37 7.45 -13.24 -9.18
CA SER A 37 8.89 -12.95 -9.14
C SER A 37 9.75 -14.24 -9.14
N ALA A 38 10.91 -14.15 -9.78
CA ALA A 38 11.92 -15.22 -9.82
C ALA A 38 13.29 -14.71 -9.37
N PHE A 39 13.95 -15.48 -8.50
CA PHE A 39 15.28 -15.19 -7.96
C PHE A 39 16.24 -16.30 -8.38
N ILE A 40 17.35 -15.93 -9.00
CA ILE A 40 18.34 -16.89 -9.48
C ILE A 40 19.53 -16.87 -8.53
N TYR A 41 19.84 -18.02 -7.93
CA TYR A 41 21.05 -18.20 -7.14
C TYR A 41 22.14 -18.84 -8.01
N SER A 42 23.32 -18.25 -8.03
CA SER A 42 24.46 -18.78 -8.78
C SER A 42 25.72 -18.77 -7.93
N ILE A 43 26.60 -19.74 -8.15
CA ILE A 43 27.92 -19.76 -7.51
C ILE A 43 28.89 -19.10 -8.50
N GLU A 44 29.77 -18.22 -8.02
CA GLU A 44 30.69 -17.37 -8.84
C GLU A 44 31.53 -18.13 -9.89
N HIS A 45 31.62 -19.46 -9.80
CA HIS A 45 32.34 -20.31 -10.75
C HIS A 45 31.53 -20.70 -12.00
N GLU A 46 30.25 -20.32 -12.09
CA GLU A 46 29.43 -20.56 -13.28
C GLU A 46 29.60 -19.44 -14.34
N PRO A 47 29.63 -19.77 -15.64
CA PRO A 47 29.97 -18.82 -16.70
C PRO A 47 28.94 -17.66 -16.80
N LYS A 48 29.42 -16.41 -16.81
CA LYS A 48 28.64 -15.15 -16.97
C LYS A 48 27.76 -15.04 -18.23
N ILE A 49 27.77 -16.07 -19.08
CA ILE A 49 26.93 -16.17 -20.29
C ILE A 49 25.44 -16.15 -19.92
N HIS A 50 25.09 -16.52 -18.68
CA HIS A 50 23.71 -16.59 -18.19
C HIS A 50 23.04 -15.21 -17.94
N GLU A 51 23.79 -14.18 -17.56
CA GLU A 51 23.25 -12.84 -17.23
C GLU A 51 22.43 -12.24 -18.38
N LYS A 52 23.00 -12.21 -19.60
CA LYS A 52 22.32 -11.65 -20.78
C LYS A 52 21.08 -12.44 -21.24
N VAL A 53 20.97 -13.71 -20.84
CA VAL A 53 19.80 -14.54 -21.16
C VAL A 53 18.63 -14.16 -20.26
N PHE A 54 18.91 -13.88 -19.00
CA PHE A 54 17.92 -13.54 -17.98
C PHE A 54 17.34 -12.13 -18.16
N ASP A 55 18.10 -11.18 -18.73
CA ASP A 55 17.61 -9.83 -19.08
C ASP A 55 16.34 -9.84 -19.95
N LYS A 56 16.07 -10.93 -20.66
CA LYS A 56 14.88 -11.10 -21.51
C LYS A 56 13.61 -11.45 -20.74
N TYR A 57 13.71 -11.75 -19.45
CA TYR A 57 12.60 -12.20 -18.62
C TYR A 57 12.30 -11.14 -17.55
N SER A 58 11.21 -10.40 -17.75
CA SER A 58 10.83 -9.27 -16.90
C SER A 58 10.47 -9.63 -15.46
N LYS A 59 10.28 -10.91 -15.14
CA LYS A 59 9.94 -11.41 -13.80
C LYS A 59 11.17 -11.84 -13.01
N ILE A 60 12.37 -11.75 -13.58
CA ILE A 60 13.61 -12.06 -12.87
C ILE A 60 14.02 -10.82 -12.11
N ILE A 61 14.01 -10.92 -10.78
CA ILE A 61 14.36 -9.82 -9.88
C ILE A 61 15.88 -9.62 -9.84
N GLY A 62 16.63 -10.72 -9.91
CA GLY A 62 18.08 -10.65 -9.91
C GLY A 62 18.75 -12.01 -9.88
N ILE A 63 20.07 -11.95 -10.06
CA ILE A 63 20.99 -13.07 -9.90
C ILE A 63 21.86 -12.77 -8.69
N PHE A 64 21.92 -13.71 -7.76
CA PHE A 64 22.54 -13.53 -6.47
C PHE A 64 23.66 -14.56 -6.29
N TYR A 65 24.81 -14.07 -5.82
CA TYR A 65 26.01 -14.89 -5.57
C TYR A 65 26.25 -15.12 -4.07
N GLN A 66 25.53 -14.39 -3.22
CA GLN A 66 25.55 -14.52 -1.76
C GLN A 66 24.14 -14.84 -1.25
N LEU A 67 24.04 -15.72 -0.25
CA LEU A 67 22.75 -16.12 0.32
C LEU A 67 22.09 -14.98 1.07
N GLU A 68 22.86 -14.13 1.74
CA GLU A 68 22.39 -12.97 2.47
C GLU A 68 21.65 -11.99 1.55
N ASP A 69 22.25 -11.66 0.40
CA ASP A 69 21.65 -10.78 -0.61
C ASP A 69 20.38 -11.38 -1.22
N LEU A 70 20.40 -12.69 -1.53
CA LEU A 70 19.23 -13.42 -2.00
C LEU A 70 18.09 -13.35 -0.98
N PHE A 71 18.37 -13.67 0.28
CA PHE A 71 17.35 -13.65 1.33
C PHE A 71 16.81 -12.26 1.57
N GLN A 72 17.65 -11.24 1.50
CA GLN A 72 17.21 -9.86 1.63
C GLN A 72 16.30 -9.47 0.47
N SER A 73 16.69 -9.76 -0.77
CA SER A 73 15.87 -9.47 -1.95
C SER A 73 14.54 -10.21 -1.93
N ILE A 74 14.51 -11.49 -1.51
CA ILE A 74 13.26 -12.24 -1.35
C ILE A 74 12.35 -11.57 -0.32
N ARG A 75 12.88 -11.15 0.84
CA ARG A 75 12.09 -10.46 1.88
C ARG A 75 11.52 -9.14 1.37
N ASP A 76 12.38 -8.29 0.81
CA ASP A 76 11.99 -6.99 0.28
C ASP A 76 10.91 -7.13 -0.80
N ASN A 77 11.04 -8.14 -1.66
CA ASN A 77 10.09 -8.38 -2.74
C ASN A 77 8.78 -9.00 -2.24
N ILE A 78 8.82 -9.90 -1.25
CA ILE A 78 7.60 -10.38 -0.58
C ILE A 78 6.87 -9.22 0.08
N ASP A 79 7.57 -8.32 0.78
CA ASP A 79 6.96 -7.17 1.43
C ASP A 79 6.41 -6.18 0.40
N LEU A 80 7.15 -5.93 -0.69
CA LEU A 80 6.70 -5.13 -1.82
C LEU A 80 5.43 -5.72 -2.44
N VAL A 81 5.43 -7.02 -2.72
CA VAL A 81 4.30 -7.73 -3.31
C VAL A 81 3.14 -7.79 -2.33
N ILE A 82 3.36 -7.93 -1.03
CA ILE A 82 2.29 -7.85 -0.02
C ILE A 82 1.67 -6.44 -0.02
N LYS A 83 2.48 -5.38 0.01
CA LYS A 83 1.99 -3.99 -0.07
C LYS A 83 1.27 -3.71 -1.38
N GLN A 84 1.79 -4.24 -2.49
CA GLN A 84 1.16 -4.19 -3.79
C GLN A 84 -0.16 -4.97 -3.74
N ILE A 85 -0.20 -6.25 -3.39
CA ILE A 85 -1.38 -7.09 -3.17
C ILE A 85 -2.42 -6.37 -2.30
N GLU A 86 -2.03 -5.69 -1.24
CA GLU A 86 -2.97 -4.98 -0.37
C GLU A 86 -3.54 -3.73 -1.07
N THR A 87 -2.76 -3.19 -2.01
CA THR A 87 -3.15 -2.20 -3.00
C THR A 87 -3.77 -2.82 -4.27
N PHE A 88 -3.86 -4.15 -4.46
CA PHE A 88 -4.30 -4.81 -5.73
C PHE A 88 -5.32 -5.96 -5.57
N LYS A 89 -5.10 -6.93 -4.70
CA LYS A 89 -5.89 -8.18 -4.57
C LYS A 89 -7.32 -8.00 -4.04
N PHE A 90 -7.75 -6.77 -3.78
CA PHE A 90 -9.17 -6.48 -3.56
C PHE A 90 -9.72 -5.42 -4.52
N TYR A 91 -9.03 -5.17 -5.64
CA TYR A 91 -9.72 -4.75 -6.83
C TYR A 91 -10.32 -6.03 -7.42
N GLU A 92 -11.40 -6.52 -6.79
CA GLU A 92 -12.50 -6.98 -7.62
C GLU A 92 -12.67 -5.93 -8.71
N LYS A 93 -12.86 -6.36 -9.96
CA LYS A 93 -12.88 -5.56 -11.20
C LYS A 93 -13.72 -4.26 -11.19
N HIS A 94 -14.33 -3.92 -10.05
CA HIS A 94 -15.28 -2.85 -9.80
C HIS A 94 -15.00 -1.98 -8.54
N GLN A 95 -13.96 -2.21 -7.72
CA GLN A 95 -13.70 -1.37 -6.52
C GLN A 95 -12.73 -0.21 -6.82
N LYS A 96 -13.07 1.02 -6.40
CA LYS A 96 -12.32 2.26 -6.71
C LYS A 96 -11.23 2.56 -5.67
N SER A 97 -10.13 3.17 -6.12
CA SER A 97 -9.01 3.60 -5.27
C SER A 97 -9.17 5.01 -4.72
N THR A 98 -9.89 5.82 -5.49
CA THR A 98 -10.14 7.23 -5.27
C THR A 98 -11.63 7.51 -5.45
N ARG A 99 -12.11 8.58 -4.82
CA ARG A 99 -13.47 9.10 -5.00
C ARG A 99 -13.37 10.40 -5.77
N GLU A 100 -14.18 10.57 -6.81
CA GLU A 100 -14.34 11.86 -7.48
C GLU A 100 -15.34 12.71 -6.69
N LEU A 101 -14.90 13.78 -6.04
CA LEU A 101 -15.74 14.51 -5.08
C LEU A 101 -16.97 15.15 -5.73
N SER A 102 -16.93 15.50 -7.02
CA SER A 102 -18.10 16.03 -7.73
C SER A 102 -19.24 15.01 -7.89
N LYS A 103 -18.94 13.70 -7.84
CA LYS A 103 -19.92 12.60 -8.02
C LYS A 103 -20.14 11.79 -6.75
N GLU A 104 -19.12 11.66 -5.92
CA GLU A 104 -19.06 10.74 -4.77
C GLU A 104 -18.95 11.51 -3.44
N PHE A 105 -19.43 12.75 -3.41
CA PHE A 105 -19.39 13.63 -2.24
C PHE A 105 -20.05 12.99 -1.00
N GLY A 106 -21.17 12.29 -1.17
CA GLY A 106 -21.87 11.63 -0.06
C GLY A 106 -21.02 10.57 0.66
N SER A 107 -20.27 9.75 -0.10
CA SER A 107 -19.35 8.77 0.48
C SER A 107 -18.15 9.44 1.15
N PHE A 108 -17.67 10.56 0.62
CA PHE A 108 -16.64 11.37 1.27
C PHE A 108 -17.13 11.94 2.61
N LEU A 109 -18.32 12.55 2.63
CA LEU A 109 -18.95 13.05 3.85
C LEU A 109 -19.15 11.94 4.88
N TRP A 110 -19.63 10.77 4.44
CA TRP A 110 -19.81 9.62 5.31
C TRP A 110 -18.49 9.22 5.98
N LEU A 111 -17.37 9.14 5.23
CA LEU A 111 -16.07 8.78 5.80
C LEU A 111 -15.59 9.82 6.83
N ARG A 112 -15.79 11.10 6.54
CA ARG A 112 -15.45 12.20 7.44
C ARG A 112 -16.28 12.15 8.73
N LEU A 113 -17.60 12.03 8.62
CA LEU A 113 -18.50 11.90 9.77
C LEU A 113 -18.19 10.63 10.57
N PHE A 114 -17.88 9.52 9.89
CA PHE A 114 -17.48 8.29 10.54
C PHE A 114 -16.22 8.49 11.38
N LYS A 115 -15.19 9.16 10.85
CA LYS A 115 -13.97 9.51 11.59
C LYS A 115 -14.29 10.32 12.84
N ASP A 116 -15.10 11.38 12.69
CA ASP A 116 -15.50 12.25 13.81
C ASP A 116 -16.27 11.50 14.90
N ILE A 117 -17.15 10.57 14.50
CA ILE A 117 -17.92 9.73 15.42
C ILE A 117 -17.00 8.71 16.11
N VAL A 118 -16.12 8.03 15.38
CA VAL A 118 -15.21 7.02 15.95
C VAL A 118 -14.31 7.60 17.03
N LEU A 119 -13.87 8.85 16.88
CA LEU A 119 -13.08 9.53 17.90
C LEU A 119 -13.86 9.78 19.20
N GLN A 120 -15.19 9.77 19.16
CA GLN A 120 -16.10 9.98 20.28
C GLN A 120 -16.73 8.70 20.82
N LEU A 121 -16.65 7.59 20.07
CA LEU A 121 -17.17 6.29 20.51
C LEU A 121 -16.40 5.75 21.73
N PRO A 122 -17.01 4.82 22.50
CA PRO A 122 -16.33 4.17 23.61
C PRO A 122 -15.01 3.54 23.17
N HIS A 123 -13.95 3.98 23.83
CA HIS A 123 -12.59 3.44 23.73
C HIS A 123 -12.27 2.72 25.04
N ASP A 124 -12.86 1.54 25.20
CA ASP A 124 -12.77 0.73 26.40
C ASP A 124 -12.35 -0.72 26.07
N GLU A 125 -12.12 -1.52 27.11
CA GLU A 125 -11.73 -2.93 26.94
C GLU A 125 -12.78 -3.75 26.19
N GLN A 126 -14.06 -3.36 26.24
CA GLN A 126 -15.09 -4.03 25.44
C GLN A 126 -14.86 -3.78 23.95
N ALA A 127 -14.60 -2.53 23.56
CA ALA A 127 -14.27 -2.18 22.17
C ALA A 127 -12.98 -2.88 21.69
N LYS A 128 -11.96 -3.00 22.55
CA LYS A 128 -10.77 -3.78 22.25
C LYS A 128 -11.11 -5.25 22.03
N GLN A 129 -11.88 -5.86 22.92
CA GLN A 129 -12.23 -7.29 22.82
C GLN A 129 -13.08 -7.61 21.58
N GLU A 130 -14.05 -6.76 21.23
CA GLU A 130 -14.86 -6.91 20.01
C GLU A 130 -13.98 -6.94 18.74
N MET A 131 -12.94 -6.09 18.68
CA MET A 131 -11.97 -6.09 17.59
C MET A 131 -11.16 -7.38 17.55
N ILE A 132 -10.65 -7.83 18.71
CA ILE A 132 -9.84 -9.05 18.83
C ILE A 132 -10.65 -10.28 18.39
N ASP A 133 -11.90 -10.40 18.84
CA ASP A 133 -12.78 -11.50 18.47
C ASP A 133 -13.01 -11.52 16.97
N LYS A 134 -13.22 -10.33 16.36
CA LYS A 134 -13.41 -10.23 14.91
C LYS A 134 -12.15 -10.60 14.13
N LEU A 135 -10.97 -10.23 14.64
CA LEU A 135 -9.68 -10.65 14.07
C LEU A 135 -9.51 -12.17 14.11
N LYS A 136 -9.82 -12.81 15.25
CA LYS A 136 -9.73 -14.27 15.39
C LYS A 136 -10.71 -15.00 14.48
N GLU A 137 -11.93 -14.49 14.34
CA GLU A 137 -12.92 -15.01 13.39
C GLU A 137 -12.38 -14.95 11.95
N TYR A 138 -11.85 -13.79 11.55
CA TYR A 138 -11.33 -13.57 10.19
C TYR A 138 -10.12 -14.46 9.86
N TYR A 139 -9.22 -14.67 10.83
CA TYR A 139 -7.98 -15.42 10.67
C TYR A 139 -8.06 -16.84 11.27
N CYS A 140 -9.26 -17.40 11.48
CA CYS A 140 -9.47 -18.66 12.18
C CYS A 140 -8.69 -19.85 11.60
N ASN A 141 -8.43 -19.85 10.28
CA ASN A 141 -7.68 -20.89 9.59
C ASN A 141 -6.18 -20.57 9.43
N ASN A 142 -5.67 -19.50 10.04
CA ASN A 142 -4.29 -19.05 9.92
C ASN A 142 -3.59 -18.98 11.29
N ASN A 143 -3.03 -20.12 11.72
CA ASN A 143 -2.32 -20.26 12.99
C ASN A 143 -1.18 -19.25 13.20
N LYS A 144 -0.53 -18.78 12.12
CA LYS A 144 0.52 -17.75 12.22
C LYS A 144 -0.07 -16.40 12.60
N GLN A 145 -1.17 -16.01 11.95
CA GLN A 145 -1.86 -14.75 12.24
C GLN A 145 -2.54 -14.78 13.61
N LEU A 146 -3.13 -15.92 13.99
CA LEU A 146 -3.69 -16.08 15.35
C LEU A 146 -2.63 -15.85 16.43
N LYS A 147 -1.42 -16.38 16.29
CA LYS A 147 -0.33 -16.07 17.25
C LYS A 147 -0.01 -14.58 17.32
N LEU A 148 -0.02 -13.87 16.19
CA LEU A 148 0.23 -12.43 16.16
C LEU A 148 -0.90 -11.63 16.80
N ILE A 149 -2.16 -12.05 16.62
CA ILE A 149 -3.33 -11.46 17.27
C ILE A 149 -3.27 -11.64 18.79
N GLU A 150 -2.79 -12.80 19.25
CA GLU A 150 -2.65 -13.11 20.66
C GLU A 150 -1.59 -12.21 21.31
N ASN A 151 -0.44 -12.06 20.65
CA ASN A 151 0.61 -11.12 21.08
C ASN A 151 0.08 -9.68 21.10
N PHE A 152 -0.64 -9.27 20.04
CA PHE A 152 -1.28 -7.96 19.99
C PHE A 152 -2.24 -7.74 21.15
N ASN A 153 -3.09 -8.72 21.49
CA ASN A 153 -4.02 -8.57 22.60
C ASN A 153 -3.31 -8.30 23.95
N GLN A 154 -2.18 -8.98 24.17
CA GLN A 154 -1.40 -8.92 25.41
C GLN A 154 -0.51 -7.67 25.50
N GLU A 155 0.11 -7.27 24.38
CA GLU A 155 1.19 -6.27 24.37
C GLU A 155 0.73 -4.90 23.85
N TYR A 156 -0.38 -4.82 23.12
CA TYR A 156 -0.82 -3.56 22.50
C TYR A 156 -1.14 -2.47 23.51
N LYS A 157 -0.56 -1.30 23.27
CA LYS A 157 -0.91 -0.04 23.91
C LYS A 157 -1.32 0.98 22.85
N SER A 158 -2.19 1.91 23.24
CA SER A 158 -2.75 2.92 22.34
C SER A 158 -1.69 3.81 21.68
N GLU A 159 -0.59 4.10 22.36
CA GLU A 159 0.55 4.84 21.81
C GLU A 159 1.33 4.08 20.71
N ASP A 160 1.18 2.77 20.61
CA ASP A 160 1.91 1.94 19.64
C ASP A 160 1.15 1.74 18.32
N ALA A 161 -0.01 2.39 18.14
CA ALA A 161 -0.91 2.17 17.00
C ALA A 161 -0.22 2.28 15.63
N LEU A 162 0.67 3.25 15.45
CA LEU A 162 1.43 3.43 14.20
C LEU A 162 2.40 2.29 13.93
N CYS A 163 3.08 1.80 14.97
CA CYS A 163 3.99 0.65 14.89
C CYS A 163 3.23 -0.64 14.54
N TRP A 164 2.04 -0.83 15.13
CA TRP A 164 1.19 -1.98 14.82
C TRP A 164 0.56 -1.90 13.43
N TYR A 165 0.16 -0.70 12.98
CA TYR A 165 -0.40 -0.49 11.64
C TYR A 165 0.62 -0.78 10.54
N THR A 166 1.86 -0.33 10.70
CA THR A 166 2.93 -0.52 9.68
C THR A 166 3.66 -1.86 9.80
N GLY A 167 3.86 -2.36 11.02
CA GLY A 167 4.72 -3.51 11.29
C GLY A 167 4.04 -4.88 11.16
N HIS A 168 2.70 -4.93 11.07
CA HIS A 168 1.94 -6.18 11.12
C HIS A 168 0.84 -6.22 10.06
N PRO A 169 0.98 -7.08 9.02
CA PRO A 169 0.06 -7.10 7.89
C PRO A 169 -1.40 -7.40 8.25
N PHE A 170 -1.68 -8.05 9.39
CA PHE A 170 -3.04 -8.50 9.70
C PHE A 170 -4.02 -7.36 9.99
N LEU A 171 -3.59 -6.32 10.71
CA LEU A 171 -4.38 -5.12 11.02
C LEU A 171 -4.55 -4.26 9.77
N TYR A 172 -3.43 -3.95 9.11
CA TYR A 172 -3.41 -3.18 7.88
C TYR A 172 -4.37 -3.75 6.83
N LYS A 173 -4.35 -5.07 6.62
CA LYS A 173 -5.21 -5.76 5.64
C LYS A 173 -6.70 -5.59 5.91
N ILE A 174 -7.14 -5.95 7.12
CA ILE A 174 -8.57 -5.98 7.43
C ILE A 174 -9.13 -4.57 7.54
N LEU A 175 -8.36 -3.62 8.10
CA LEU A 175 -8.78 -2.24 8.24
C LEU A 175 -8.90 -1.55 6.87
N ASN A 176 -7.88 -1.65 6.02
CA ASN A 176 -7.95 -1.06 4.67
C ASN A 176 -9.00 -1.73 3.79
N ARG A 177 -9.32 -3.01 4.04
CA ARG A 177 -10.47 -3.67 3.41
C ARG A 177 -11.79 -3.05 3.89
N ALA A 178 -12.00 -2.93 5.19
CA ALA A 178 -13.22 -2.37 5.78
C ALA A 178 -13.48 -0.95 5.28
N LEU A 179 -12.43 -0.12 5.20
CA LEU A 179 -12.47 1.24 4.67
C LEU A 179 -12.82 1.27 3.17
N ARG A 180 -12.25 0.36 2.37
CA ARG A 180 -12.51 0.25 0.92
C ARG A 180 -13.96 -0.12 0.62
N THR A 181 -14.53 -1.04 1.40
CA THR A 181 -15.88 -1.55 1.21
C THR A 181 -16.93 -0.77 2.00
N GLU A 182 -16.51 0.27 2.72
CA GLU A 182 -17.37 1.06 3.62
C GLU A 182 -18.17 0.15 4.59
N ASP A 183 -17.54 -0.94 5.04
CA ASP A 183 -18.16 -1.95 5.90
C ASP A 183 -18.32 -1.37 7.31
N THR A 184 -19.48 -0.75 7.54
CA THR A 184 -19.75 0.01 8.76
C THR A 184 -19.73 -0.88 10.01
N GLU A 185 -20.16 -2.14 9.91
CA GLU A 185 -20.14 -3.08 11.03
C GLU A 185 -18.70 -3.43 11.42
N LEU A 186 -17.87 -3.76 10.42
CA LEU A 186 -16.46 -4.08 10.65
C LEU A 186 -15.69 -2.85 11.15
N LEU A 187 -15.94 -1.69 10.56
CA LEU A 187 -15.35 -0.42 10.98
C LEU A 187 -15.72 -0.05 12.42
N TYR A 188 -16.98 -0.27 12.83
CA TYR A 188 -17.42 -0.09 14.22
C TYR A 188 -16.69 -1.04 15.17
N LYS A 189 -16.49 -2.31 14.80
CA LYS A 189 -15.71 -3.27 15.60
C LYS A 189 -14.24 -2.86 15.72
N PHE A 190 -13.70 -2.17 14.72
CA PHE A 190 -12.33 -1.65 14.71
C PHE A 190 -12.18 -0.25 15.32
N ARG A 191 -13.25 0.34 15.88
CA ARG A 191 -13.25 1.70 16.44
C ARG A 191 -12.13 1.95 17.46
N TYR A 192 -11.79 0.94 18.27
CA TYR A 192 -10.74 1.04 19.28
C TYR A 192 -9.39 1.40 18.65
N PHE A 193 -8.97 0.61 17.64
CA PHE A 193 -7.70 0.82 16.95
C PHE A 193 -7.73 2.00 15.98
N ILE A 194 -8.85 2.27 15.30
CA ILE A 194 -8.98 3.45 14.42
C ILE A 194 -8.84 4.74 15.24
N SER A 195 -9.49 4.82 16.40
CA SER A 195 -9.38 5.97 17.30
C SER A 195 -7.94 6.20 17.74
N ASP A 196 -7.22 5.14 18.12
CA ASP A 196 -5.80 5.24 18.47
C ASP A 196 -4.96 5.67 17.29
N LEU A 197 -5.15 5.08 16.11
CA LEU A 197 -4.37 5.39 14.92
C LEU A 197 -4.51 6.87 14.51
N SER A 198 -5.74 7.40 14.43
CA SER A 198 -5.96 8.81 14.13
C SER A 198 -5.40 9.75 15.21
N LYS A 199 -5.53 9.40 16.50
CA LYS A 199 -4.93 10.19 17.60
C LYS A 199 -3.40 10.22 17.52
N ASN A 200 -2.76 9.11 17.20
CA ASN A 200 -1.30 9.05 17.06
C ASN A 200 -0.84 9.82 15.81
N LEU A 201 -1.53 9.70 14.68
CA LEU A 201 -1.24 10.52 13.49
C LEU A 201 -1.36 12.02 13.80
N PHE A 202 -2.40 12.43 14.52
CA PHE A 202 -2.57 13.83 14.90
C PHE A 202 -1.43 14.33 15.80
N ARG A 203 -0.97 13.53 16.77
CA ARG A 203 0.18 13.88 17.62
C ARG A 203 1.46 14.10 16.81
N GLU A 204 1.76 13.21 15.88
CA GLU A 204 2.93 13.33 15.00
C GLU A 204 2.80 14.52 14.04
N TYR A 205 1.59 14.78 13.55
CA TYR A 205 1.29 15.94 12.72
C TYR A 205 1.54 17.26 13.46
N GLU A 206 1.14 17.38 14.73
CA GLU A 206 1.38 18.60 15.51
C GLU A 206 2.89 18.88 15.68
N VAL A 207 3.70 17.83 15.87
CA VAL A 207 5.18 17.97 15.91
C VAL A 207 5.73 18.47 14.57
N LEU A 208 5.18 17.97 13.45
CA LEU A 208 5.56 18.42 12.11
C LEU A 208 5.15 19.88 11.88
N LYS A 209 3.91 20.22 12.22
CA LYS A 209 3.30 21.54 11.95
C LYS A 209 4.09 22.70 12.55
N ASP A 210 4.66 22.52 13.74
CA ASP A 210 5.49 23.53 14.41
C ASP A 210 6.83 23.80 13.68
N SER A 211 7.21 22.95 12.73
CA SER A 211 8.52 23.01 12.05
C SER A 211 8.46 23.47 10.58
N LEU A 212 7.28 23.78 10.02
CA LEU A 212 7.09 23.77 8.56
C LEU A 212 6.61 25.12 7.97
N ASP A 213 7.57 25.91 7.47
CA ASP A 213 7.33 27.02 6.52
C ASP A 213 7.59 26.57 5.08
N THR A 214 7.18 25.34 4.74
CA THR A 214 7.61 24.67 3.51
C THR A 214 6.48 23.98 2.79
N THR A 215 6.49 24.10 1.46
CA THR A 215 5.79 23.20 0.56
C THR A 215 6.60 21.91 0.44
N LEU A 216 5.96 20.77 0.65
CA LEU A 216 6.56 19.44 0.53
C LEU A 216 5.99 18.69 -0.67
N THR A 217 6.75 17.71 -1.17
CA THR A 217 6.28 16.80 -2.22
C THR A 217 6.41 15.36 -1.75
N PHE A 218 5.34 14.60 -1.93
CA PHE A 218 5.26 13.20 -1.58
C PHE A 218 4.98 12.35 -2.82
N TYR A 219 5.47 11.11 -2.80
CA TYR A 219 5.40 10.21 -3.94
C TYR A 219 4.69 8.91 -3.57
N ARG A 220 3.87 8.40 -4.50
CA ARG A 220 3.28 7.07 -4.37
C ARG A 220 3.29 6.37 -5.72
N GLY A 221 3.97 5.24 -5.78
CA GLY A 221 3.88 4.33 -6.92
C GLY A 221 2.77 3.32 -6.71
N VAL A 222 1.96 3.11 -7.73
CA VAL A 222 0.91 2.11 -7.75
C VAL A 222 0.68 1.66 -9.19
N LYS A 223 0.09 0.50 -9.37
CA LYS A 223 -0.47 0.09 -10.67
C LYS A 223 -1.99 0.08 -10.49
N VAL A 224 -2.74 0.41 -11.52
CA VAL A 224 -4.21 0.45 -11.44
C VAL A 224 -4.79 -0.13 -12.71
N SER A 225 -6.09 -0.41 -12.73
CA SER A 225 -6.74 -0.84 -13.98
C SER A 225 -6.72 0.30 -15.00
N LYS A 226 -6.82 -0.04 -16.29
CA LYS A 226 -6.91 0.94 -17.38
C LYS A 226 -8.09 1.89 -17.20
N GLU A 227 -9.20 1.40 -16.66
CA GLU A 227 -10.39 2.22 -16.38
C GLU A 227 -10.12 3.25 -15.28
N GLU A 228 -9.39 2.88 -14.21
CA GLU A 228 -9.04 3.83 -13.15
C GLU A 228 -8.03 4.88 -13.65
N ALA A 229 -7.04 4.46 -14.45
CA ALA A 229 -6.11 5.38 -15.09
C ALA A 229 -6.85 6.39 -15.99
N TYR A 230 -7.78 5.92 -16.82
CA TYR A 230 -8.61 6.78 -17.66
C TYR A 230 -9.47 7.76 -16.85
N LYS A 231 -10.02 7.35 -15.71
CA LYS A 231 -10.76 8.28 -14.83
C LYS A 231 -9.87 9.41 -14.30
N LEU A 232 -8.62 9.11 -13.94
CA LEU A 232 -7.68 10.13 -13.47
C LEU A 232 -7.40 11.16 -14.58
N GLU A 233 -7.26 10.71 -15.83
CA GLU A 233 -7.12 11.60 -17.00
C GLU A 233 -8.36 12.46 -17.23
N CYS A 234 -9.56 11.89 -17.12
CA CYS A 234 -10.81 12.64 -17.28
C CYS A 234 -11.07 13.66 -16.15
N ASN A 235 -10.46 13.46 -14.99
CA ASN A 235 -10.68 14.26 -13.77
C ASN A 235 -9.57 15.29 -13.52
N VAL A 236 -8.76 15.63 -14.51
CA VAL A 236 -7.84 16.77 -14.41
C VAL A 236 -8.63 18.06 -14.12
N GLY A 237 -8.16 18.83 -13.14
CA GLY A 237 -8.82 20.00 -12.57
C GLY A 237 -9.96 19.70 -11.60
N GLN A 238 -10.22 18.41 -11.28
CA GLN A 238 -11.23 18.00 -10.32
C GLN A 238 -10.60 17.57 -8.98
N LEU A 239 -11.43 17.57 -7.94
CA LEU A 239 -11.07 17.08 -6.62
C LEU A 239 -11.32 15.58 -6.50
N ILE A 240 -10.34 14.88 -5.93
CA ILE A 240 -10.42 13.49 -5.54
C ILE A 240 -10.09 13.30 -4.05
N SER A 241 -10.55 12.20 -3.46
CA SER A 241 -10.10 11.78 -2.13
C SER A 241 -9.80 10.29 -2.09
N THR A 242 -9.02 9.84 -1.11
CA THR A 242 -8.81 8.43 -0.86
C THR A 242 -9.88 7.85 0.06
N ASN A 243 -10.16 6.57 -0.10
CA ASN A 243 -11.11 5.83 0.76
C ASN A 243 -10.45 5.12 1.94
N ARG A 244 -9.21 5.48 2.25
CA ARG A 244 -8.37 4.87 3.29
C ARG A 244 -7.19 5.80 3.56
N TYR A 245 -6.47 5.52 4.64
CA TYR A 245 -5.17 6.12 4.89
C TYR A 245 -4.28 5.98 3.66
N LEU A 246 -3.65 7.08 3.25
CA LEU A 246 -2.83 7.12 2.05
C LEU A 246 -1.37 7.10 2.43
N SER A 247 -0.74 5.94 2.26
CA SER A 247 0.71 5.76 2.43
C SER A 247 1.44 6.34 1.22
N THR A 248 2.44 7.17 1.49
CA THR A 248 3.30 7.87 0.52
C THR A 248 4.74 7.85 1.01
N SER A 249 5.68 8.36 0.22
CA SER A 249 7.09 8.45 0.57
C SER A 249 7.64 9.84 0.26
N PHE A 250 8.58 10.34 1.05
CA PHE A 250 9.41 11.48 0.63
C PHE A 250 10.33 11.13 -0.56
N SER A 251 10.68 9.85 -0.72
CA SER A 251 11.60 9.38 -1.73
C SER A 251 10.88 8.96 -3.01
N LYS A 252 11.11 9.72 -4.09
CA LYS A 252 10.65 9.34 -5.43
C LYS A 252 11.15 7.96 -5.86
N ASN A 253 12.38 7.60 -5.47
CA ASN A 253 12.97 6.31 -5.83
C ASN A 253 12.23 5.14 -5.19
N VAL A 254 11.82 5.30 -3.93
CA VAL A 254 10.99 4.30 -3.24
C VAL A 254 9.67 4.13 -3.99
N ALA A 255 8.98 5.22 -4.31
CA ALA A 255 7.73 5.16 -5.09
C ALA A 255 7.93 4.52 -6.48
N VAL A 256 9.01 4.81 -7.20
CA VAL A 256 9.31 4.21 -8.50
C VAL A 256 9.49 2.69 -8.39
N ALA A 257 10.04 2.17 -7.29
CA ALA A 257 10.16 0.73 -7.07
C ALA A 257 8.80 0.02 -6.99
N PHE A 258 7.71 0.71 -6.64
CA PHE A 258 6.36 0.14 -6.64
C PHE A 258 5.72 0.05 -8.04
N VAL A 259 6.34 0.64 -9.07
CA VAL A 259 5.84 0.64 -10.46
C VAL A 259 6.77 -0.08 -11.45
N SER A 260 7.79 -0.79 -10.97
CA SER A 260 8.86 -1.35 -11.81
C SER A 260 8.43 -2.50 -12.75
N GLU A 261 7.29 -3.15 -12.54
CA GLU A 261 6.84 -4.29 -13.37
C GLU A 261 5.38 -4.19 -13.79
N SER A 262 5.03 -4.58 -15.02
CA SER A 262 3.64 -4.60 -15.50
C SER A 262 3.35 -5.84 -16.32
N THR A 263 2.17 -6.40 -16.07
CA THR A 263 1.43 -7.21 -17.03
C THR A 263 0.56 -6.27 -17.88
N ASP A 264 0.15 -6.69 -19.08
CA ASP A 264 -0.67 -5.86 -20.01
C ASP A 264 -2.04 -5.42 -19.47
N GLU A 265 -2.44 -5.93 -18.29
CA GLU A 265 -3.75 -5.69 -17.67
C GLU A 265 -3.79 -4.43 -16.79
N TYR A 266 -2.64 -3.83 -16.44
CA TYR A 266 -2.56 -2.69 -15.51
C TYR A 266 -1.71 -1.53 -16.05
N GLU A 267 -2.10 -0.30 -15.70
CA GLU A 267 -1.32 0.91 -15.93
C GLU A 267 -0.47 1.25 -14.71
N ARG A 268 0.78 1.64 -14.93
CA ARG A 268 1.70 2.10 -13.89
C ARG A 268 1.44 3.58 -13.63
N ILE A 269 1.20 3.95 -12.38
CA ILE A 269 0.95 5.33 -11.96
C ILE A 269 1.95 5.74 -10.88
N LEU A 270 2.64 6.84 -11.12
CA LEU A 270 3.39 7.58 -10.11
C LEU A 270 2.61 8.84 -9.75
N PHE A 271 2.13 8.90 -8.52
CA PHE A 271 1.56 10.12 -7.96
C PHE A 271 2.69 11.02 -7.43
N GLU A 272 2.63 12.30 -7.80
CA GLU A 272 3.44 13.38 -7.22
C GLU A 272 2.48 14.35 -6.54
N ILE A 273 2.53 14.40 -5.20
CA ILE A 273 1.57 15.11 -4.36
C ILE A 273 2.26 16.30 -3.71
N GLU A 274 1.92 17.50 -4.14
CA GLU A 274 2.36 18.74 -3.50
C GLU A 274 1.48 19.06 -2.30
N CYS A 275 2.08 19.46 -1.18
CA CYS A 275 1.37 19.83 0.03
C CYS A 275 1.99 21.11 0.62
N ASP A 276 1.26 22.22 0.53
CA ASP A 276 1.63 23.49 1.15
C ASP A 276 1.03 23.54 2.56
N LEU A 277 1.81 23.10 3.55
CA LEU A 277 1.37 22.97 4.94
C LEU A 277 0.99 24.30 5.60
N ARG A 278 1.33 25.44 4.99
CA ARG A 278 0.93 26.77 5.46
C ARG A 278 -0.51 27.11 5.09
N LYS A 279 -1.03 26.47 4.03
CA LYS A 279 -2.37 26.72 3.49
C LYS A 279 -3.36 25.65 3.91
N ILE A 280 -2.88 24.46 4.21
CA ILE A 280 -3.68 23.29 4.55
C ILE A 280 -3.89 23.25 6.07
N VAL A 281 -5.15 23.21 6.48
CA VAL A 281 -5.57 23.20 7.88
C VAL A 281 -6.23 21.88 8.23
N SER A 282 -6.99 21.27 7.31
CA SER A 282 -7.84 20.11 7.63
C SER A 282 -7.20 18.77 7.33
N ILE A 283 -6.15 18.71 6.51
CA ILE A 283 -5.46 17.46 6.20
C ILE A 283 -4.40 17.17 7.26
N ILE A 284 -4.53 16.01 7.88
CA ILE A 284 -3.55 15.48 8.83
C ILE A 284 -2.64 14.50 8.08
N LEU A 285 -1.33 14.65 8.24
CA LEU A 285 -0.33 13.73 7.72
C LEU A 285 0.87 13.65 8.64
N ALA A 286 1.52 12.50 8.70
CA ALA A 286 2.69 12.31 9.53
C ALA A 286 3.75 11.45 8.85
N SER A 287 5.01 11.80 9.08
CA SER A 287 6.13 10.90 8.84
C SER A 287 6.07 9.76 9.85
N ILE A 288 5.97 8.53 9.37
CA ILE A 288 5.89 7.33 10.21
C ILE A 288 7.06 6.38 9.96
N ALA A 289 8.07 6.85 9.24
CA ALA A 289 9.28 6.10 8.91
C ALA A 289 9.93 5.46 10.15
N HIS A 290 9.94 6.13 11.30
CA HIS A 290 10.54 5.60 12.54
C HIS A 290 9.73 4.47 13.20
N TYR A 291 8.42 4.41 12.93
CA TYR A 291 7.53 3.34 13.39
C TYR A 291 7.55 2.11 12.47
N SER A 292 7.86 2.32 11.19
CA SER A 292 7.91 1.24 10.20
C SER A 292 9.15 0.37 10.38
N LYS A 293 9.00 -0.94 10.10
CA LYS A 293 10.13 -1.85 9.92
C LYS A 293 10.97 -1.49 8.69
N HIS A 294 10.41 -0.71 7.77
CA HIS A 294 11.02 -0.27 6.53
C HIS A 294 11.37 1.22 6.60
N ARG A 295 12.25 1.60 7.54
CA ARG A 295 12.62 3.01 7.75
C ARG A 295 13.13 3.71 6.49
N PHE A 296 13.77 2.96 5.59
CA PHE A 296 14.30 3.45 4.31
C PHE A 296 13.21 3.89 3.30
N GLU A 297 11.94 3.56 3.56
CA GLU A 297 10.84 3.99 2.71
C GLU A 297 10.46 5.46 2.93
N ASP A 298 10.97 6.10 3.99
CA ASP A 298 10.61 7.48 4.35
C ASP A 298 9.09 7.70 4.30
N GLU A 299 8.36 6.75 4.89
CA GLU A 299 6.91 6.66 4.76
C GLU A 299 6.21 7.84 5.44
N VAL A 300 5.29 8.45 4.71
CA VAL A 300 4.38 9.51 5.17
C VAL A 300 2.95 9.03 4.97
N LEU A 301 2.18 9.02 6.05
CA LEU A 301 0.79 8.56 6.05
C LEU A 301 -0.15 9.74 6.17
N PHE A 302 -1.00 9.91 5.16
CA PHE A 302 -2.13 10.83 5.20
C PHE A 302 -3.32 10.14 5.91
N ASP A 303 -3.96 10.89 6.79
CA ASP A 303 -5.15 10.48 7.52
C ASP A 303 -6.42 10.53 6.66
N LEU A 304 -7.52 9.97 7.20
CA LEU A 304 -8.92 10.16 6.79
C LEU A 304 -9.12 10.24 5.28
N ASP A 305 -10.13 10.81 4.63
CA ASP A 305 -10.57 12.21 4.51
C ASP A 305 -9.61 13.23 3.84
N ALA A 306 -8.36 12.86 3.53
CA ALA A 306 -7.48 13.71 2.72
C ALA A 306 -8.03 13.89 1.28
N ALA A 307 -8.03 15.15 0.81
CA ALA A 307 -8.49 15.53 -0.53
C ALA A 307 -7.38 16.19 -1.35
N PHE A 308 -7.45 15.97 -2.67
CA PHE A 308 -6.42 16.37 -3.62
C PHE A 308 -7.05 16.90 -4.91
N GLU A 309 -6.49 17.95 -5.49
CA GLU A 309 -6.83 18.39 -6.86
C GLU A 309 -5.86 17.75 -7.86
N ILE A 310 -6.38 17.12 -8.90
CA ILE A 310 -5.54 16.59 -9.99
C ILE A 310 -5.12 17.75 -10.89
N LEU A 311 -3.83 18.04 -10.96
CA LEU A 311 -3.31 19.15 -11.78
C LEU A 311 -3.00 18.72 -13.21
N SER A 312 -2.45 17.51 -13.38
CA SER A 312 -2.12 16.99 -14.71
C SER A 312 -1.89 15.48 -14.67
N VAL A 313 -2.18 14.81 -15.78
CA VAL A 313 -1.74 13.44 -16.05
C VAL A 313 -0.87 13.45 -17.30
N SER A 314 0.31 12.85 -17.23
CA SER A 314 1.27 12.81 -18.33
C SER A 314 2.03 11.50 -18.36
N LYS A 315 2.51 11.05 -19.52
CA LYS A 315 3.30 9.82 -19.62
C LYS A 315 4.80 10.13 -19.49
N ASP A 316 5.46 9.48 -18.52
CA ASP A 316 6.92 9.46 -18.43
C ASP A 316 7.45 8.25 -19.22
N VAL A 317 8.14 8.54 -20.32
CA VAL A 317 8.68 7.52 -21.23
C VAL A 317 9.81 6.73 -20.57
N SER A 318 10.59 7.36 -19.70
CA SER A 318 11.73 6.71 -19.03
C SER A 318 11.28 5.71 -17.97
N LEU A 319 10.23 6.05 -17.23
CA LEU A 319 9.62 5.18 -16.21
C LEU A 319 8.58 4.21 -16.81
N ASN A 320 8.18 4.43 -18.07
CA ASN A 320 7.04 3.78 -18.71
C ASN A 320 5.79 3.81 -17.80
N ALA A 321 5.51 4.96 -17.19
CA ALA A 321 4.41 5.15 -16.25
C ALA A 321 3.67 6.47 -16.50
N LEU A 322 2.39 6.53 -16.13
CA LEU A 322 1.66 7.78 -16.03
C LEU A 322 2.07 8.49 -14.74
N VAL A 323 2.47 9.75 -14.86
CA VAL A 323 2.73 10.65 -13.75
C VAL A 323 1.50 11.52 -13.55
N VAL A 324 0.89 11.36 -12.38
CA VAL A 324 -0.28 12.14 -11.94
C VAL A 324 0.20 13.15 -10.91
N LYS A 325 0.21 14.42 -11.31
CA LYS A 325 0.53 15.52 -10.41
C LYS A 325 -0.74 15.99 -9.72
N MET A 326 -0.69 16.14 -8.41
CA MET A 326 -1.79 16.64 -7.61
C MET A 326 -1.29 17.57 -6.52
N LYS A 327 -2.20 18.37 -5.98
CA LYS A 327 -1.95 19.14 -4.75
C LYS A 327 -2.98 18.75 -3.69
N ALA A 328 -2.53 18.60 -2.45
CA ALA A 328 -3.40 18.48 -1.30
C ALA A 328 -4.18 19.79 -1.10
N THR A 329 -5.45 19.70 -0.69
CA THR A 329 -6.33 20.87 -0.60
C THR A 329 -7.44 20.71 0.43
N ASP A 330 -7.72 21.79 1.15
CA ASP A 330 -8.84 21.89 2.09
C ASP A 330 -10.20 22.07 1.38
N GLU A 331 -10.22 22.27 0.05
CA GLU A 331 -11.48 22.50 -0.68
C GLU A 331 -12.49 21.38 -0.47
N GLY A 332 -12.03 20.12 -0.36
CA GLY A 332 -12.89 18.99 0.00
C GLY A 332 -13.60 19.20 1.34
N SER A 333 -12.94 19.85 2.30
CA SER A 333 -13.52 20.18 3.60
C SER A 333 -14.49 21.36 3.58
N THR A 334 -14.36 22.28 2.61
CA THR A 334 -15.24 23.43 2.43
C THR A 334 -16.53 23.13 1.68
N LEU A 335 -16.57 22.00 0.96
CA LEU A 335 -17.78 21.51 0.28
C LEU A 335 -18.80 20.88 1.25
N ALA A 336 -18.35 20.56 2.48
CA ALA A 336 -19.10 19.91 3.56
C ALA A 336 -19.65 20.94 4.53
#